data_AF-A0A381WWW8-F1
#
_entry.id   AF-A0A381WWW8-F1
#
_cell.length_a   1.000
_cell.length_b   1.000
_cell.length_c   1.000
_cell.angle_alpha   90.00
_cell.angle_beta   90.00
_cell.angle_gamma   90.00
#
_symmetry.space_group_name_H-M   'P 1'
#
loop_
_entity.id
_entity.type
_entity.pdbx_description
1 polymer ?
#
loop_
_entity_poly.entity_id
_entity_poly.type
_entity_poly.pdbx_seq_one_letter_code
_entity_poly.pdbx_strand_id
1 'polypeptide(L)'
;MTNLKIIERDPLYIVEPLSISPTKKMIGHLLVWGSFSLMLLFILIQFLKLNGKISFGFETWRPVLYSYMLWAFTIGYSRVLIYGEKGKRALFVIPAVMFIVSIVIFPLLFGLYISFTDWNLSSLTGRKFNGLDNFYQMLGDPYYWNALKNMSIYIFFILVEYAIAFGLALLLNAKIVARKFFRVSFLL
;
A
#
# COMPACT_ATOMS: atom_id res chain seq x y z
N MET A 1 -15.91 28.51 51.71
CA MET A 1 -14.46 28.36 51.53
C MET A 1 -14.16 26.87 51.45
N THR A 2 -14.09 26.33 50.24
CA THR A 2 -14.01 24.88 49.99
C THR A 2 -12.58 24.56 49.59
N ASN A 3 -11.86 23.87 50.48
CA ASN A 3 -10.47 23.44 50.24
C ASN A 3 -10.43 22.42 49.09
N LEU A 4 -9.96 22.86 47.92
CA LEU A 4 -9.58 21.96 46.84
C LEU A 4 -8.27 21.26 47.25
N LYS A 5 -8.38 19.99 47.64
CA LYS A 5 -7.23 19.08 47.73
C LYS A 5 -6.61 18.99 46.34
N ILE A 6 -5.48 19.65 46.14
CA ILE A 6 -4.58 19.40 45.01
C ILE A 6 -4.11 17.95 45.18
N ILE A 7 -4.58 17.08 44.30
CA ILE A 7 -4.11 15.70 44.23
C ILE A 7 -2.71 15.76 43.63
N GLU A 8 -1.70 15.75 44.50
CA GLU A 8 -0.30 15.61 44.11
C GLU A 8 -0.12 14.23 43.46
N ARG A 9 -0.11 14.22 42.12
CA ARG A 9 0.13 13.03 41.32
C ARG A 9 1.62 12.72 41.42
N ASP A 10 1.94 11.56 41.99
CA ASP A 10 3.27 10.98 42.13
C ASP A 10 4.19 11.29 40.93
N PRO A 11 5.37 11.94 41.11
CA PRO A 11 6.24 12.39 40.01
C PRO A 11 6.98 11.25 39.29
N LEU A 12 6.68 9.98 39.57
CA LEU A 12 7.34 8.81 38.97
C LEU A 12 7.17 8.65 37.44
N TYR A 13 6.45 9.55 36.77
CA TYR A 13 6.25 9.57 35.32
C TYR A 13 6.49 10.94 34.69
N ILE A 14 7.46 11.71 35.21
CA ILE A 14 8.10 12.76 34.40
C ILE A 14 8.91 12.04 33.32
N VAL A 15 8.24 11.68 32.22
CA VAL A 15 8.91 11.26 30.99
C VAL A 15 9.70 12.48 30.51
N GLU A 16 11.00 12.53 30.82
CA GLU A 16 11.88 13.51 30.22
C GLU A 16 11.62 13.50 28.71
N PRO A 17 11.35 14.68 28.09
CA PRO A 17 11.13 14.71 26.66
C PRO A 17 12.38 14.17 26.00
N LEU A 18 12.29 12.96 25.43
CA LEU A 18 13.42 12.21 24.88
C LEU A 18 14.26 13.15 24.01
N SER A 19 15.42 13.57 24.53
CA SER A 19 16.27 14.54 23.88
C SER A 19 17.11 13.81 22.83
N ILE A 20 16.69 13.93 21.58
CA ILE A 20 17.36 13.25 20.46
C ILE A 20 18.60 14.05 20.09
N SER A 21 19.77 13.44 20.30
CA SER A 21 21.07 14.00 19.90
C SER A 21 21.08 14.46 18.43
N PRO A 22 21.67 15.63 18.11
CA PRO A 22 21.81 16.11 16.74
C PRO A 22 22.44 15.09 15.79
N THR A 23 23.41 14.31 16.28
CA THR A 23 24.09 13.26 15.52
C THR A 23 23.12 12.16 15.07
N LYS A 24 22.17 11.75 15.93
CA LYS A 24 21.16 10.74 15.57
C LYS A 24 20.22 11.24 14.47
N LYS A 25 19.80 12.51 14.54
CA LYS A 25 18.98 13.14 13.49
C LYS A 25 19.74 13.23 12.17
N MET A 26 21.00 13.66 12.21
CA MET A 26 21.86 13.73 11.04
C MET A 26 22.00 12.34 10.37
N ILE A 27 22.32 11.29 11.14
CA ILE A 27 22.40 9.92 10.64
C ILE A 27 21.06 9.48 10.03
N GLY A 28 19.94 9.75 10.70
CA GLY A 28 18.62 9.42 10.19
C GLY A 28 18.34 10.06 8.82
N HIS A 29 18.66 11.34 8.65
CA HIS A 29 18.52 12.02 7.35
C HIS A 29 19.48 11.47 6.29
N LEU A 30 20.75 11.24 6.65
CA LEU A 30 21.75 10.68 5.73
C LEU A 30 21.36 9.29 5.24
N LEU A 31 20.81 8.43 6.11
CA LEU A 31 20.34 7.10 5.73
C LEU A 31 19.21 7.16 4.69
N VAL A 32 18.20 8.01 4.91
CA VAL A 32 17.06 8.14 3.99
C VAL A 32 17.54 8.70 2.64
N TRP A 33 18.22 9.84 2.66
CA TRP A 33 18.62 10.51 1.43
C TRP A 33 19.73 9.79 0.68
N GLY A 34 20.67 9.16 1.39
CA GLY A 34 21.72 8.33 0.78
C GLY A 34 21.14 7.11 0.07
N SER A 35 20.28 6.34 0.76
CA SER A 35 19.63 5.17 0.14
C SER A 35 18.66 5.57 -0.99
N PHE A 36 17.95 6.69 -0.87
CA PHE A 36 17.11 7.22 -1.94
C PHE A 36 17.92 7.61 -3.18
N SER A 37 19.05 8.30 -2.98
CA SER A 37 19.93 8.72 -4.07
C SER A 37 20.55 7.51 -4.79
N LEU A 38 20.93 6.47 -4.03
CA LEU A 38 21.40 5.20 -4.58
C LEU A 38 20.30 4.51 -5.41
N MET A 39 19.07 4.47 -4.89
CA MET A 39 17.92 3.91 -5.61
C MET A 39 17.67 4.66 -6.92
N LEU A 40 17.65 6.01 -6.88
CA LEU A 40 17.48 6.84 -8.08
C LEU A 40 18.60 6.61 -9.11
N LEU A 41 19.84 6.48 -8.65
CA LEU A 41 20.97 6.16 -9.53
C LEU A 41 20.76 4.82 -10.23
N PHE A 42 20.31 3.80 -9.52
CA PHE A 42 20.06 2.47 -10.10
C PHE A 42 18.90 2.50 -11.09
N ILE A 43 17.83 3.23 -10.79
CA ILE A 43 16.70 3.45 -11.71
C ILE A 43 17.19 4.17 -12.97
N LEU A 44 18.02 5.21 -12.82
CA LEU A 44 18.55 5.97 -13.94
C LEU A 44 19.45 5.10 -14.83
N ILE A 45 20.37 4.33 -14.26
CA ILE A 45 21.21 3.38 -15.00
C ILE A 45 20.33 2.38 -15.76
N GLN A 46 19.34 1.79 -15.09
CA GLN A 46 18.43 0.83 -15.72
C GLN A 46 17.66 1.47 -16.88
N PHE A 47 17.14 2.69 -16.68
CA PHE A 47 16.41 3.42 -17.70
C PHE A 47 17.29 3.74 -18.91
N LEU A 48 18.52 4.22 -18.70
CA LEU A 48 19.45 4.54 -19.78
C LEU A 48 19.82 3.28 -20.58
N LYS A 49 20.03 2.14 -19.91
CA LYS A 49 20.31 0.86 -20.58
C LYS A 49 19.12 0.37 -21.40
N LEU A 50 17.90 0.42 -20.86
CA LEU A 50 16.68 0.01 -21.57
C LEU A 50 16.40 0.85 -22.82
N ASN A 51 16.88 2.10 -22.84
CA ASN A 51 16.78 3.00 -24.00
C ASN A 51 18.02 2.95 -24.91
N GLY A 52 18.93 1.98 -24.71
CA GLY A 52 20.12 1.79 -25.55
C GLY A 52 21.16 2.92 -25.46
N LYS A 53 21.09 3.80 -24.46
CA LYS A 53 22.01 4.95 -24.31
C LYS A 53 23.36 4.58 -23.69
N ILE A 54 23.41 3.46 -22.95
CA ILE A 54 24.62 2.95 -22.30
C ILE A 54 24.74 1.44 -22.55
N SER A 55 25.97 0.95 -22.72
CA SER A 55 26.27 -0.47 -22.92
C SER A 55 26.46 -1.24 -21.60
N PHE A 56 26.74 -0.53 -20.51
CA PHE A 56 26.91 -1.10 -19.18
C PHE A 56 25.66 -0.92 -18.31
N GLY A 57 25.48 -1.77 -17.32
CA GLY A 57 24.35 -1.71 -16.38
C GLY A 57 23.83 -3.09 -16.03
N PHE A 58 22.67 -3.15 -15.39
CA PHE A 58 22.10 -4.42 -14.92
C PHE A 58 21.37 -5.16 -16.04
N GLU A 59 21.50 -6.49 -16.09
CA GLU A 59 20.75 -7.33 -17.03
C GLU A 59 19.29 -7.52 -16.61
N THR A 60 19.01 -7.42 -15.31
CA THR A 60 17.69 -7.65 -14.74
C THR A 60 17.28 -6.46 -13.89
N TRP A 61 15.99 -6.34 -13.63
CA TRP A 61 15.42 -5.30 -12.75
C TRP A 61 15.72 -5.53 -11.26
N ARG A 62 16.26 -6.69 -10.87
CA ARG A 62 16.48 -7.08 -9.46
C ARG A 62 17.30 -6.08 -8.65
N PRO A 63 18.39 -5.47 -9.16
CA PRO A 63 19.16 -4.50 -8.39
C PRO A 63 18.34 -3.25 -8.03
N VAL A 64 17.43 -2.81 -8.91
CA VAL A 64 16.49 -1.71 -8.62
C VAL A 64 15.52 -2.09 -7.51
N LEU A 65 15.04 -3.35 -7.50
CA LEU A 65 14.22 -3.84 -6.40
C LEU A 65 14.98 -3.83 -5.08
N TYR A 66 16.22 -4.32 -5.05
CA TYR A 66 17.02 -4.37 -3.83
C TYR A 66 17.33 -2.97 -3.28
N SER A 67 17.61 -2.00 -4.15
CA SER A 67 17.82 -0.61 -3.72
C SER A 67 16.53 0.03 -3.18
N TYR A 68 15.38 -0.29 -3.77
CA TYR A 68 14.07 0.10 -3.22
C TYR A 68 13.81 -0.54 -1.85
N MET A 69 14.05 -1.84 -1.67
CA MET A 69 13.87 -2.51 -0.38
C MET A 69 14.77 -1.92 0.70
N LEU A 70 16.03 -1.60 0.35
CA LEU A 70 16.94 -0.91 1.24
C LEU A 70 16.38 0.44 1.68
N TRP A 71 15.95 1.27 0.71
CA TRP A 71 15.35 2.58 1.01
C TRP A 71 14.06 2.48 1.85
N ALA A 72 13.19 1.52 1.54
CA ALA A 72 11.97 1.27 2.31
C ALA A 72 12.29 0.92 3.77
N PHE A 73 13.31 0.09 4.00
CA PHE A 73 13.77 -0.28 5.34
C PHE A 73 14.41 0.91 6.07
N THR A 74 15.29 1.67 5.41
CA THR A 74 15.95 2.82 6.02
C THR A 74 14.95 3.92 6.41
N ILE A 75 13.86 4.11 5.66
CA ILE A 75 12.78 5.04 6.06
C ILE A 75 12.25 4.69 7.45
N GLY A 76 11.89 3.44 7.68
CA GLY A 76 11.36 3.00 8.97
C GLY A 76 12.35 3.26 10.11
N TYR A 77 13.60 2.83 9.92
CA TYR A 77 14.66 2.99 10.92
C TYR A 77 14.99 4.46 11.20
N SER A 78 15.08 5.29 10.16
CA SER A 78 15.36 6.71 10.30
C SER A 78 14.25 7.48 11.01
N ARG A 79 12.98 7.06 10.91
CA ARG A 79 11.90 7.69 11.71
C ARG A 79 12.15 7.53 13.20
N VAL A 80 12.64 6.37 13.64
CA VAL A 80 13.01 6.14 15.04
C VAL A 80 14.18 7.02 15.45
N LEU A 81 15.21 7.15 14.60
CA LEU A 81 16.37 8.00 14.89
C LEU A 81 16.03 9.50 14.96
N ILE A 82 15.10 9.98 14.13
CA ILE A 82 14.75 11.41 14.05
C ILE A 82 13.69 11.81 15.07
N TYR A 83 12.71 10.94 15.35
CA TYR A 83 11.52 11.25 16.15
C TYR A 83 11.35 10.41 17.43
N GLY A 84 12.25 9.47 17.71
CA GLY A 84 12.24 8.68 18.94
C GLY A 84 10.95 7.87 19.10
N GLU A 85 10.25 8.06 20.21
CA GLU A 85 8.97 7.38 20.51
C GLU A 85 7.89 7.57 19.44
N LYS A 86 7.75 8.78 18.88
CA LYS A 86 6.82 9.02 17.77
C LYS A 86 7.25 8.25 16.52
N GLY A 87 8.55 8.10 16.31
CA GLY A 87 9.12 7.31 15.22
C GLY A 87 8.83 5.82 15.36
N LYS A 88 8.85 5.27 16.58
CA LYS A 88 8.48 3.87 16.84
C LYS A 88 7.03 3.58 16.44
N ARG A 89 6.11 4.51 16.71
CA ARG A 89 4.71 4.39 16.25
C ARG A 89 4.61 4.34 14.73
N ALA A 90 5.38 5.19 14.05
CA ALA A 90 5.43 5.19 12.59
C ALA A 90 6.00 3.87 12.03
N LEU A 91 6.98 3.25 12.72
CA LEU A 91 7.57 1.98 12.30
C LEU A 91 6.54 0.83 12.24
N PHE A 92 5.45 0.87 13.00
CA PHE A 92 4.38 -0.12 12.90
C PHE A 92 3.58 -0.01 11.60
N VAL A 93 3.43 1.21 11.06
CA VAL A 93 2.58 1.48 9.88
C VAL A 93 3.39 1.50 8.59
N ILE A 94 4.65 1.95 8.65
CA ILE A 94 5.51 2.11 7.47
C ILE A 94 5.66 0.81 6.64
N PRO A 95 5.97 -0.37 7.22
CA PRO A 95 6.08 -1.60 6.45
C PRO A 95 4.79 -1.94 5.68
N ALA A 96 3.63 -1.77 6.31
CA ALA A 96 2.33 -2.01 5.67
C ALA A 96 2.10 -1.03 4.50
N VAL A 97 2.42 0.27 4.70
CA VAL A 97 2.32 1.28 3.64
C VAL A 97 3.26 0.96 2.48
N MET A 98 4.52 0.61 2.75
CA MET A 98 5.49 0.26 1.71
C MET A 98 5.04 -0.98 0.93
N PHE A 99 4.45 -1.97 1.61
CA PHE A 99 3.89 -3.15 0.97
C PHE A 99 2.70 -2.80 0.07
N ILE A 100 1.74 -1.99 0.55
CA ILE A 100 0.59 -1.53 -0.24
C ILE A 100 1.08 -0.77 -1.48
N VAL A 101 2.05 0.14 -1.32
CA VAL A 101 2.61 0.89 -2.44
C VAL A 101 3.24 -0.05 -3.47
N SER A 102 4.00 -1.06 -3.04
CA SER A 102 4.68 -2.00 -3.95
C SER A 102 3.75 -2.99 -4.64
N ILE A 103 2.77 -3.54 -3.95
CA ILE A 103 1.98 -4.68 -4.43
C ILE A 103 0.62 -4.26 -4.97
N VAL A 104 0.07 -3.14 -4.49
CA VAL A 104 -1.26 -2.65 -4.90
C VAL A 104 -1.11 -1.44 -5.82
N ILE A 105 -0.45 -0.38 -5.34
CA ILE A 105 -0.43 0.90 -6.05
C ILE A 105 0.45 0.82 -7.31
N PHE A 106 1.64 0.21 -7.21
CA PHE A 106 2.54 0.12 -8.35
C PHE A 106 1.92 -0.69 -9.52
N PRO A 107 1.40 -1.92 -9.33
CA PRO A 107 0.76 -2.65 -10.43
C PRO A 107 -0.50 -1.96 -10.97
N LEU A 108 -1.25 -1.26 -10.13
CA LEU A 108 -2.40 -0.45 -10.57
C LEU A 108 -1.96 0.66 -11.53
N LEU A 109 -0.97 1.46 -11.14
CA LEU A 109 -0.45 2.55 -11.98
C LEU A 109 0.20 2.01 -13.26
N PHE A 110 0.89 0.87 -13.16
CA PHE A 110 1.46 0.20 -14.31
C PHE A 110 0.38 -0.28 -15.29
N GLY A 111 -0.64 -1.00 -14.80
CA GLY A 111 -1.77 -1.45 -15.61
C GLY A 111 -2.54 -0.28 -16.23
N LEU A 112 -2.72 0.81 -15.48
CA LEU A 112 -3.30 2.05 -16.01
C LEU A 112 -2.45 2.60 -17.15
N TYR A 113 -1.13 2.72 -17.00
CA TYR A 113 -0.25 3.14 -18.08
C TYR A 113 -0.34 2.20 -19.30
N ILE A 114 -0.37 0.88 -19.08
CA ILE A 114 -0.53 -0.10 -20.16
C ILE A 114 -1.86 0.07 -20.91
N SER A 115 -2.93 0.48 -20.23
CA SER A 115 -4.22 0.72 -20.88
C SER A 115 -4.18 1.82 -21.96
N PHE A 116 -3.16 2.70 -21.93
CA PHE A 116 -2.91 3.71 -22.97
C PHE A 116 -1.85 3.30 -24.01
N THR A 117 -1.49 2.01 -24.03
CA THR A 117 -0.51 1.46 -24.96
C THR A 117 -1.07 0.27 -25.72
N ASP A 118 -0.69 0.14 -26.98
CA ASP A 118 -0.78 -1.11 -27.72
C ASP A 118 0.38 -2.00 -27.25
N TRP A 119 0.05 -2.97 -26.39
CA TRP A 119 1.01 -3.93 -25.87
C TRP A 119 0.57 -5.37 -26.15
N ASN A 120 1.09 -5.93 -27.22
CA ASN A 120 0.97 -7.35 -27.53
C ASN A 120 2.31 -8.06 -27.25
N LEU A 121 2.30 -9.05 -26.36
CA LEU A 121 3.48 -9.84 -25.98
C LEU A 121 4.09 -10.63 -27.17
N SER A 122 3.32 -10.86 -28.22
CA SER A 122 3.75 -11.52 -29.46
C SER A 122 4.16 -10.55 -30.57
N SER A 123 4.07 -9.24 -30.35
CA SER A 123 4.42 -8.23 -31.35
C SER A 123 5.93 -8.01 -31.43
N LEU A 124 6.49 -8.11 -32.65
CA LEU A 124 7.89 -7.82 -32.94
C LEU A 124 8.23 -6.32 -32.78
N THR A 125 7.23 -5.43 -32.89
CA THR A 125 7.45 -3.98 -32.83
C THR A 125 7.44 -3.42 -31.41
N GLY A 126 7.27 -4.27 -30.41
CA GLY A 126 7.22 -3.88 -29.00
C GLY A 126 5.97 -3.07 -28.64
N ARG A 127 5.98 -2.50 -27.43
CA ARG A 127 4.89 -1.68 -26.88
C ARG A 127 4.89 -0.28 -27.50
N LYS A 128 3.74 0.19 -27.99
CA LYS A 128 3.56 1.53 -28.56
C LYS A 128 2.49 2.31 -27.82
N PHE A 129 2.69 3.60 -27.59
CA PHE A 129 1.65 4.44 -27.01
C PHE A 129 0.58 4.75 -28.07
N ASN A 130 -0.68 4.41 -27.78
CA ASN A 130 -1.83 4.61 -28.68
C ASN A 130 -2.94 5.46 -28.05
N GLY A 131 -2.68 6.09 -26.90
CA GLY A 131 -3.62 7.02 -26.28
C GLY A 131 -4.90 6.32 -25.83
N LEU A 132 -6.05 6.75 -26.35
CA LEU A 132 -7.38 6.25 -25.93
C LEU A 132 -7.96 5.17 -26.85
N ASP A 133 -7.22 4.72 -27.87
CA ASP A 133 -7.73 3.79 -28.88
C ASP A 133 -8.26 2.48 -28.28
N ASN A 134 -7.60 1.97 -27.24
CA ASN A 134 -8.06 0.78 -26.51
C ASN A 134 -9.45 0.98 -25.89
N PHE A 135 -9.74 2.17 -25.35
CA PHE A 135 -11.04 2.48 -24.76
C PHE A 135 -12.13 2.60 -25.82
N TYR A 136 -11.85 3.24 -26.96
CA TYR A 136 -12.81 3.32 -28.07
C TYR A 136 -13.15 1.94 -28.63
N GLN A 137 -12.14 1.08 -28.81
CA GLN A 137 -12.34 -0.30 -29.24
C GLN A 137 -13.20 -1.09 -28.23
N MET A 138 -12.88 -0.97 -26.94
CA MET A 138 -13.62 -1.63 -25.86
C MET A 138 -15.09 -1.19 -25.81
N LEU A 139 -15.38 0.11 -26.00
CA LEU A 139 -16.76 0.62 -25.99
C LEU A 139 -17.59 0.10 -27.17
N GLY A 140 -16.94 -0.25 -28.29
CA GLY A 140 -17.58 -0.87 -29.45
C GLY A 140 -17.70 -2.40 -29.37
N ASP A 141 -17.11 -3.04 -28.35
CA ASP A 141 -17.04 -4.50 -28.23
C ASP A 141 -18.27 -5.09 -27.52
N PRO A 142 -19.11 -5.91 -28.19
CA PRO A 142 -20.24 -6.58 -27.56
C PRO A 142 -19.84 -7.51 -26.41
N TYR A 143 -18.66 -8.12 -26.46
CA TYR A 143 -18.18 -9.01 -25.40
C TYR A 143 -17.87 -8.23 -24.11
N TYR A 144 -17.33 -7.02 -24.23
CA TYR A 144 -17.11 -6.13 -23.09
C TYR A 144 -18.44 -5.81 -22.38
N TRP A 145 -19.47 -5.40 -23.12
CA TRP A 145 -20.78 -5.08 -22.54
C TRP A 145 -21.48 -6.29 -21.93
N ASN A 146 -21.35 -7.47 -22.56
CA ASN A 146 -21.86 -8.72 -22.01
C ASN A 146 -21.17 -9.06 -20.67
N ALA A 147 -19.84 -8.97 -20.61
CA ALA A 147 -19.08 -9.19 -19.38
C ALA A 147 -19.45 -8.16 -18.29
N LEU A 148 -19.59 -6.88 -18.65
CA LEU A 148 -19.97 -5.81 -17.72
C LEU A 148 -21.37 -6.02 -17.14
N LYS A 149 -22.32 -6.47 -17.98
CA LYS A 149 -23.67 -6.83 -17.53
C LYS A 149 -23.63 -7.98 -16.52
N ASN A 150 -22.87 -9.04 -16.81
CA ASN A 150 -22.73 -10.18 -15.90
C ASN A 150 -22.10 -9.75 -14.57
N MET A 151 -21.05 -8.93 -14.60
CA MET A 151 -20.42 -8.39 -13.39
C MET A 151 -21.40 -7.53 -12.58
N SER A 152 -22.22 -6.71 -13.25
CA SER A 152 -23.24 -5.89 -12.59
C SER A 152 -24.31 -6.76 -11.90
N ILE A 153 -24.71 -7.86 -12.53
CA ILE A 153 -25.63 -8.85 -11.94
C ILE A 153 -25.00 -9.50 -10.69
N TYR A 154 -23.72 -9.88 -10.74
CA TYR A 154 -23.03 -10.41 -9.56
C TYR A 154 -22.97 -9.41 -8.41
N ILE A 155 -22.65 -8.14 -8.68
CA ILE A 155 -22.63 -7.08 -7.66
C ILE A 155 -24.01 -6.93 -7.02
N PHE A 156 -25.08 -6.99 -7.82
CA PHE A 156 -26.44 -6.95 -7.30
C PHE A 156 -26.72 -8.12 -6.34
N PHE A 157 -26.35 -9.35 -6.70
CA PHE A 157 -26.55 -10.50 -5.81
C PHE A 157 -25.72 -10.43 -4.53
N ILE A 158 -24.51 -9.88 -4.58
CA ILE A 158 -23.69 -9.62 -3.38
C ILE A 158 -24.43 -8.68 -2.41
N LEU A 159 -25.09 -7.63 -2.91
CA LEU A 159 -25.87 -6.72 -2.06
C LEU A 159 -27.05 -7.44 -1.39
N VAL A 160 -27.73 -8.33 -2.12
CA VAL A 160 -28.82 -9.15 -1.57
C VAL A 160 -28.28 -10.10 -0.50
N GLU A 161 -27.15 -10.75 -0.74
CA GLU A 161 -26.47 -11.61 0.22
C GLU A 161 -26.11 -10.85 1.50
N TYR A 162 -25.55 -9.64 1.39
CA TYR A 162 -25.27 -8.78 2.54
C TYR A 162 -26.54 -8.39 3.31
N ALA A 163 -27.63 -8.08 2.62
CA ALA A 163 -28.90 -7.75 3.28
C ALA A 163 -29.44 -8.96 4.08
N ILE A 164 -29.36 -10.16 3.51
CA ILE A 164 -29.75 -11.40 4.19
C ILE A 164 -28.83 -11.67 5.38
N ALA A 165 -27.50 -11.62 5.19
CA ALA A 165 -26.52 -11.83 6.25
C ALA A 165 -26.69 -10.84 7.41
N PHE A 166 -26.95 -9.57 7.09
CA PHE A 166 -27.23 -8.54 8.09
C PHE A 166 -28.55 -8.81 8.83
N GLY A 167 -29.62 -9.20 8.11
CA GLY A 167 -30.89 -9.61 8.72
C GLY A 167 -30.73 -10.80 9.68
N LEU A 168 -29.99 -11.83 9.27
CA LEU A 168 -29.65 -12.97 10.12
C LEU A 168 -28.83 -12.55 11.35
N ALA A 169 -27.86 -11.64 11.18
CA ALA A 169 -27.07 -11.13 12.29
C ALA A 169 -27.93 -10.40 13.34
N LEU A 170 -28.94 -9.63 12.91
CA LEU A 170 -29.90 -8.98 13.82
C LEU A 170 -30.75 -10.00 14.57
N LEU A 171 -31.25 -11.05 13.89
CA LEU A 171 -32.01 -12.13 14.52
C LEU A 171 -31.18 -12.88 15.57
N LEU A 172 -29.90 -13.16 15.29
CA LEU A 172 -28.97 -13.79 16.25
C LEU A 172 -28.60 -12.87 17.42
N ASN A 173 -28.70 -11.56 17.23
CA ASN A 173 -28.51 -10.57 18.30
C ASN A 173 -29.72 -10.54 19.26
N ALA A 174 -30.94 -10.78 18.76
CA ALA A 174 -32.15 -10.85 19.57
C ALA A 174 -32.14 -11.99 20.60
N LYS A 175 -32.99 -11.89 21.64
CA LYS A 175 -33.18 -12.95 22.65
C LYS A 175 -33.94 -14.14 22.07
N ILE A 176 -33.24 -14.98 21.32
CA ILE A 176 -33.77 -16.22 20.74
C ILE A 176 -33.49 -17.43 21.63
N VAL A 177 -34.40 -18.41 21.60
CA VAL A 177 -34.20 -19.72 22.24
C VAL A 177 -33.12 -20.48 21.47
N ALA A 178 -32.23 -21.20 22.18
CA ALA A 178 -31.07 -21.90 21.61
C ALA A 178 -30.01 -21.00 20.91
N ARG A 179 -29.87 -19.74 21.32
CA ARG A 179 -28.89 -18.76 20.78
C ARG A 179 -27.47 -19.32 20.55
N LYS A 180 -26.95 -20.14 21.48
CA LYS A 180 -25.59 -20.70 21.38
C LYS A 180 -25.46 -21.70 20.21
N PHE A 181 -26.50 -22.50 19.96
CA PHE A 181 -26.53 -23.43 18.84
C PHE A 181 -26.49 -22.67 17.51
N PHE A 182 -27.41 -21.73 17.29
CA PHE A 182 -27.48 -20.96 16.03
C PHE A 182 -26.22 -20.13 15.74
N ARG A 183 -25.57 -19.56 16.77
CA ARG A 183 -24.30 -18.84 16.59
C ARG A 183 -23.17 -19.77 16.14
N VAL A 184 -23.07 -20.97 16.70
CA VAL A 184 -22.02 -21.93 16.34
C VAL A 184 -22.27 -22.47 14.93
N SER A 185 -23.52 -22.84 14.60
CA SER A 185 -23.87 -23.33 13.25
C SER A 185 -23.61 -22.31 12.14
N PHE A 186 -23.64 -21.01 12.43
CA PHE A 186 -23.34 -19.97 11.44
C PHE A 186 -21.82 -19.68 11.31
N LEU A 187 -21.03 -20.03 12.32
CA LEU A 187 -19.57 -19.82 12.34
C LEU A 187 -18.78 -21.05 11.83
N LEU A 188 -19.44 -22.20 11.71
CA LEU A 188 -18.91 -23.43 11.10
C LEU A 188 -19.19 -23.44 9.60
#